data_AF-A0AAV2L6F3-F1
#
_entry.id   AF-A0AAV2L6F3-F1
#
_cell.length_a   1.000
_cell.length_b   1.000
_cell.length_c   1.000
_cell.angle_alpha   90.00
_cell.angle_beta   90.00
_cell.angle_gamma   90.00
#
_symmetry.space_group_name_H-M   'P 1'
#
loop_
_entity.id
_entity.type
_entity.pdbx_description
1 polymer ?
#
loop_
_entity_poly.entity_id
_entity_poly.type
_entity_poly.pdbx_seq_one_letter_code
_entity_poly.pdbx_strand_id
1 'polypeptide(L)'
;MEAVCSSQLQDLPTDPLLHILSYLHCRDLVRPDSALSWYELFVQTYSDLGRYVDVYSTLKKNWDQLKQFLHQRCPRIISSLKGGALEEDLDAVETQIGLKLPDDYRCSCRIHNGQKLVIPGLMGSMSLSNHYRSEVLLDVETAAGGFQTRPGMKTCLPLTFCFHTGLSQYMHLGEEGEEGRERGELFYPCPNQRASDPSAIDMFITGSSFLSWFTSYVQNVVSGDFPIIRDQIFR
;
A
#
# COMPACT_ATOMS: atom_id res chain seq x y z
N MET A 1 29.87 0.71 -15.31
CA MET A 1 29.74 1.91 -16.14
C MET A 1 28.33 2.42 -15.89
N GLU A 2 28.16 3.25 -14.86
CA GLU A 2 26.85 3.78 -14.48
C GLU A 2 26.41 4.77 -15.57
N ALA A 3 25.25 4.54 -16.17
CA ALA A 3 24.62 5.49 -17.05
C ALA A 3 24.15 6.68 -16.22
N VAL A 4 24.98 7.72 -16.16
CA VAL A 4 24.60 9.04 -15.66
C VAL A 4 23.50 9.56 -16.59
N CYS A 5 22.32 9.81 -16.04
CA CYS A 5 21.21 10.46 -16.73
C CYS A 5 21.69 11.80 -17.29
N SER A 6 21.96 11.84 -18.60
CA SER A 6 22.48 13.02 -19.30
C SER A 6 21.41 13.75 -20.12
N SER A 7 20.13 13.48 -19.88
CA SER A 7 19.03 14.33 -20.36
C SER A 7 18.72 15.34 -19.26
N GLN A 8 19.10 16.60 -19.48
CA GLN A 8 18.81 17.66 -18.53
C GLN A 8 17.32 17.97 -18.60
N LEU A 9 16.71 18.32 -17.45
CA LEU A 9 15.31 18.74 -17.31
C LEU A 9 14.89 19.87 -18.29
N GLN A 10 15.89 20.53 -18.89
CA GLN A 10 15.83 21.66 -19.80
C GLN A 10 15.46 21.26 -21.24
N ASP A 11 15.58 19.98 -21.59
CA ASP A 11 15.24 19.44 -22.92
C ASP A 11 13.77 19.02 -23.03
N LEU A 12 13.02 19.07 -21.92
CA LEU A 12 11.58 18.84 -21.90
C LEU A 12 10.85 20.15 -22.27
N PRO A 13 9.85 20.12 -23.17
CA PRO A 13 9.09 21.32 -23.52
C PRO A 13 8.45 21.94 -22.27
N THR A 14 8.57 23.27 -22.13
CA THR A 14 8.17 24.08 -20.97
C THR A 14 6.64 24.21 -20.76
N ASP A 15 5.88 23.22 -21.23
CA ASP A 15 4.41 23.18 -21.30
C ASP A 15 3.80 22.59 -20.00
N PRO A 16 2.47 22.71 -19.76
CA PRO A 16 1.72 22.08 -18.66
C PRO A 16 1.97 20.57 -18.50
N LEU A 17 2.51 19.94 -19.53
CA LEU A 17 3.02 18.58 -19.52
C LEU A 17 4.08 18.35 -18.43
N LEU A 18 4.95 19.31 -18.09
CA LEU A 18 5.90 19.18 -16.97
C LEU A 18 5.20 19.03 -15.61
N HIS A 19 4.02 19.63 -15.46
CA HIS A 19 3.20 19.44 -14.27
C HIS A 19 2.61 18.04 -14.25
N ILE A 20 2.02 17.56 -15.36
CA ILE A 20 1.47 16.20 -15.50
C ILE A 20 2.58 15.13 -15.35
N LEU A 21 3.78 15.42 -15.85
CA LEU A 21 5.00 14.63 -15.73
C LEU A 21 5.51 14.51 -14.30
N SER A 22 5.21 15.48 -13.43
CA SER A 22 5.57 15.40 -12.01
C SER A 22 4.69 14.42 -11.23
N TYR A 23 3.49 14.17 -11.73
CA TYR A 23 2.52 13.22 -11.16
C TYR A 23 2.78 11.78 -11.58
N LEU A 24 3.40 11.57 -12.75
CA LEU A 24 3.95 10.28 -13.16
C LEU A 24 5.42 10.17 -12.72
N HIS A 25 5.89 8.95 -12.43
CA HIS A 25 7.29 8.79 -12.06
C HIS A 25 8.17 8.92 -13.32
N CYS A 26 8.98 9.98 -13.42
CA CYS A 26 9.77 10.31 -14.61
C CYS A 26 10.57 9.12 -15.21
N ARG A 27 11.08 8.21 -14.36
CA ARG A 27 11.77 6.99 -14.82
C ARG A 27 10.89 6.03 -15.63
N ASP A 28 9.58 6.01 -15.37
CA ASP A 28 8.66 5.15 -16.12
C ASP A 28 8.39 5.71 -17.52
N LEU A 29 8.60 7.03 -17.72
CA LEU A 29 8.38 7.77 -18.96
C LEU A 29 9.64 7.95 -19.81
N VAL A 30 10.80 7.49 -19.32
CA VAL A 30 12.06 7.49 -20.05
C VAL A 30 12.63 6.09 -19.99
N ARG A 31 12.29 5.27 -20.99
CA ARG A 31 12.80 3.90 -21.14
C ARG A 31 13.84 3.88 -22.25
N PRO A 32 15.15 3.73 -21.95
CA PRO A 32 16.22 3.78 -22.95
C PRO A 32 16.07 2.74 -24.06
N ASP A 33 15.45 1.60 -23.74
CA ASP A 33 15.27 0.47 -24.65
C ASP A 33 13.90 0.48 -25.36
N SER A 34 13.10 1.53 -25.20
CA SER A 34 11.78 1.64 -25.82
C SER A 34 11.88 2.16 -27.25
N ALA A 35 11.23 1.47 -28.19
CA ALA A 35 11.05 1.96 -29.56
C ALA A 35 10.05 3.12 -29.66
N LEU A 36 9.29 3.40 -28.59
CA LEU A 36 8.31 4.48 -28.52
C LEU A 36 8.98 5.80 -28.13
N SER A 37 8.47 6.90 -28.71
CA SER A 37 8.79 8.24 -28.26
C SER A 37 8.30 8.49 -26.83
N TRP A 38 8.87 9.49 -26.16
CA TRP A 38 8.42 9.93 -24.85
C TRP A 38 6.91 10.26 -24.83
N TYR A 39 6.39 10.89 -25.88
CA TYR A 39 4.97 11.27 -25.96
C TYR A 39 4.06 10.04 -26.07
N GLU A 40 4.42 9.06 -26.89
CA GLU A 40 3.66 7.81 -27.01
C GLU A 40 3.66 7.03 -25.69
N LEU A 41 4.81 6.98 -25.01
CA LEU A 41 4.93 6.35 -23.70
C LEU A 41 4.10 7.08 -22.65
N PHE A 42 4.07 8.41 -22.69
CA PHE A 42 3.21 9.22 -21.84
C PHE A 42 1.73 8.94 -22.08
N VAL A 43 1.27 8.98 -23.33
CA VAL A 43 -0.14 8.70 -23.67
C VAL A 43 -0.55 7.30 -23.21
N GLN A 44 0.30 6.29 -23.45
CA GLN A 44 0.04 4.93 -22.99
C GLN A 44 -0.01 4.85 -21.46
N THR A 45 0.97 5.42 -20.77
CA THR A 45 1.06 5.39 -19.31
C THR A 45 -0.10 6.14 -18.67
N TYR A 46 -0.47 7.31 -19.20
CA TYR A 46 -1.59 8.10 -18.70
C TYR A 46 -2.93 7.42 -19.00
N SER A 47 -3.06 6.72 -20.14
CA SER A 47 -4.28 5.96 -20.43
C SER A 47 -4.50 4.79 -19.46
N ASP A 48 -3.43 4.22 -18.89
CA ASP A 48 -3.50 3.12 -17.91
C ASP A 48 -3.58 3.63 -16.46
N LEU A 49 -2.68 4.55 -16.09
CA LEU A 49 -2.47 4.99 -14.71
C LEU A 49 -3.00 6.39 -14.42
N GLY A 50 -3.59 7.08 -15.39
CA GLY A 50 -4.07 8.46 -15.24
C GLY A 50 -5.13 8.62 -14.16
N ARG A 51 -5.88 7.56 -13.85
CA ARG A 51 -6.78 7.51 -12.67
C ARG A 51 -6.06 7.81 -11.35
N TYR A 52 -4.79 7.44 -11.26
CA TYR A 52 -3.99 7.52 -10.03
C TYR A 52 -3.02 8.70 -10.02
N VAL A 53 -3.18 9.67 -10.93
CA VAL A 53 -2.22 10.76 -11.16
C VAL A 53 -1.84 11.48 -9.87
N ASP A 54 -2.80 11.75 -8.98
CA ASP A 54 -2.55 12.51 -7.74
C ASP A 54 -1.67 11.76 -6.71
N VAL A 55 -1.60 10.43 -6.78
CA VAL A 55 -0.98 9.58 -5.75
C VAL A 55 0.16 8.70 -6.28
N TYR A 56 0.20 8.46 -7.60
CA TYR A 56 1.10 7.50 -8.23
C TYR A 56 2.56 7.80 -7.97
N SER A 57 3.03 9.03 -8.23
CA SER A 57 4.45 9.38 -8.05
C SER A 57 4.94 9.14 -6.62
N THR A 58 4.11 9.49 -5.63
CA THR A 58 4.44 9.32 -4.21
C THR A 58 4.47 7.84 -3.82
N LEU A 59 3.44 7.07 -4.19
CA LEU A 59 3.39 5.63 -3.90
C LEU A 59 4.51 4.87 -4.59
N LYS A 60 4.78 5.19 -5.87
CA LYS A 60 5.87 4.58 -6.64
C LYS A 60 7.22 4.82 -5.99
N LYS A 61 7.49 6.07 -5.58
CA LYS A 61 8.71 6.45 -4.86
C LYS A 61 8.84 5.66 -3.55
N ASN A 62 7.79 5.59 -2.74
CA ASN A 62 7.81 4.86 -1.48
C ASN A 62 8.07 3.36 -1.68
N TRP A 63 7.39 2.74 -2.65
CA TRP A 63 7.61 1.33 -3.00
C TRP A 63 9.04 1.08 -3.49
N ASP A 64 9.58 1.94 -4.35
CA ASP A 64 10.95 1.78 -4.86
C ASP A 64 11.99 1.96 -3.76
N GLN A 65 11.82 2.92 -2.84
CA GLN A 65 12.68 3.09 -1.67
C GLN A 65 12.62 1.88 -0.74
N LEU A 66 11.41 1.41 -0.42
CA LEU A 66 11.22 0.23 0.42
C LEU A 66 11.88 -0.99 -0.21
N LYS A 67 11.65 -1.26 -1.50
CA LYS A 67 12.28 -2.38 -2.20
C LYS A 67 13.80 -2.30 -2.19
N GLN A 68 14.37 -1.13 -2.47
CA GLN A 68 15.82 -0.95 -2.46
C GLN A 68 16.40 -1.26 -1.08
N PHE A 69 15.74 -0.79 -0.02
CA PHE A 69 16.13 -1.07 1.36
C PHE A 69 16.03 -2.57 1.70
N LEU A 70 14.89 -3.19 1.39
CA LEU A 70 14.63 -4.60 1.69
C LEU A 70 15.51 -5.55 0.88
N HIS A 71 15.90 -5.19 -0.34
CA HIS A 71 16.84 -5.99 -1.15
C HIS A 71 18.17 -6.21 -0.43
N GLN A 72 18.62 -5.21 0.33
CA GLN A 72 19.90 -5.25 1.03
C GLN A 72 19.80 -5.88 2.42
N ARG A 73 18.63 -5.77 3.07
CA ARG A 73 18.47 -6.06 4.51
C ARG A 73 17.52 -7.21 4.83
N CYS A 74 16.57 -7.53 3.95
CA CYS A 74 15.45 -8.44 4.21
C CYS A 74 15.13 -9.29 2.95
N PRO A 75 16.05 -10.15 2.48
CA PRO A 75 15.92 -10.91 1.22
C PRO A 75 14.67 -11.81 1.18
N ARG A 76 14.22 -12.32 2.34
CA ARG A 76 12.99 -13.11 2.43
C ARG A 76 11.74 -12.27 2.17
N ILE A 77 11.65 -11.07 2.74
CA ILE A 77 10.50 -10.18 2.55
C ILE A 77 10.41 -9.74 1.10
N ILE A 78 11.51 -9.28 0.49
CA ILE A 78 11.50 -8.84 -0.91
C ILE A 78 11.08 -9.97 -1.87
N SER A 79 11.53 -11.20 -1.66
CA SER A 79 11.17 -12.37 -2.48
C SER A 79 9.69 -12.79 -2.39
N SER A 80 9.00 -12.27 -1.37
CA SER A 80 7.60 -12.59 -1.08
C SER A 80 6.63 -11.52 -1.59
N LEU A 81 7.11 -10.35 -2.02
CA LEU A 81 6.25 -9.33 -2.62
C LEU A 81 5.61 -9.87 -3.90
N LYS A 82 4.32 -9.60 -4.08
CA LYS A 82 3.62 -9.93 -5.33
C LYS A 82 3.83 -8.80 -6.35
N GLY A 83 3.66 -9.15 -7.63
CA GLY A 83 3.59 -8.15 -8.70
C GLY A 83 2.35 -7.27 -8.55
N GLY A 84 2.24 -6.26 -9.42
CA GLY A 84 1.04 -5.41 -9.49
C GLY A 84 -0.22 -6.21 -9.87
N ALA A 85 -1.36 -5.80 -9.32
CA ALA A 85 -2.68 -6.27 -9.74
C ALA A 85 -3.06 -5.65 -11.09
N LEU A 86 -4.01 -6.28 -11.81
CA LEU A 86 -4.64 -5.69 -12.98
C LEU A 86 -5.88 -4.87 -12.57
N GLU A 87 -6.33 -3.92 -13.39
CA GLU A 87 -7.59 -3.20 -13.12
C GLU A 87 -8.78 -4.16 -13.01
N GLU A 88 -8.82 -5.19 -13.87
CA GLU A 88 -9.89 -6.19 -13.87
C GLU A 88 -9.99 -6.96 -12.54
N ASP A 89 -8.85 -7.27 -11.91
CA ASP A 89 -8.82 -7.93 -10.60
C ASP A 89 -9.37 -6.99 -9.51
N LEU A 90 -8.99 -5.71 -9.56
CA LEU A 90 -9.48 -4.70 -8.62
C LEU A 90 -10.98 -4.45 -8.77
N ASP A 91 -11.47 -4.41 -10.02
CA ASP A 91 -12.88 -4.22 -10.34
C ASP A 91 -13.72 -5.43 -9.95
N ALA A 92 -13.17 -6.65 -10.10
CA ALA A 92 -13.79 -7.87 -9.62
C ALA A 92 -13.94 -7.85 -8.09
N VAL A 93 -12.90 -7.39 -7.37
CA VAL A 93 -12.98 -7.24 -5.91
C VAL A 93 -14.03 -6.20 -5.49
N GLU A 94 -14.06 -5.03 -6.13
CA GLU A 94 -15.09 -4.02 -5.86
C GLU A 94 -16.51 -4.56 -6.09
N THR A 95 -16.68 -5.37 -7.15
CA THR A 95 -17.94 -6.05 -7.43
C THR A 95 -18.29 -7.07 -6.35
N GLN A 96 -17.31 -7.83 -5.87
CA GLN A 96 -17.50 -8.81 -4.80
C GLN A 96 -17.91 -8.16 -3.47
N ILE A 97 -17.23 -7.08 -3.06
CA ILE A 97 -17.48 -6.44 -1.76
C ILE A 97 -18.62 -5.41 -1.82
N GLY A 98 -19.04 -5.00 -3.03
CA GLY A 98 -20.11 -4.03 -3.24
C GLY A 98 -19.74 -2.57 -2.94
N LEU A 99 -18.44 -2.26 -2.81
CA LEU A 99 -17.92 -0.92 -2.49
C LEU A 99 -16.73 -0.58 -3.38
N LYS A 100 -16.51 0.72 -3.60
CA LYS A 100 -15.35 1.24 -4.34
C LYS A 100 -14.12 1.34 -3.44
N LEU A 101 -13.00 0.80 -3.91
CA LEU A 101 -11.70 0.93 -3.27
C LEU A 101 -11.17 2.36 -3.47
N PRO A 102 -10.51 2.96 -2.45
CA PRO A 102 -9.81 4.22 -2.61
C PRO A 102 -8.71 4.16 -3.67
N ASP A 103 -8.53 5.25 -4.42
CA ASP A 103 -7.58 5.27 -5.54
C ASP A 103 -6.13 5.11 -5.09
N ASP A 104 -5.77 5.55 -3.89
CA ASP A 104 -4.44 5.33 -3.32
C ASP A 104 -4.16 3.86 -2.99
N TYR A 105 -5.14 3.14 -2.45
CA TYR A 105 -5.03 1.70 -2.22
C TYR A 105 -4.96 0.94 -3.55
N ARG A 106 -5.85 1.23 -4.50
CA ARG A 106 -5.82 0.65 -5.85
C ARG A 106 -4.47 0.87 -6.53
N CYS A 107 -3.98 2.11 -6.51
CA CYS A 107 -2.68 2.48 -7.07
C CYS A 107 -1.55 1.66 -6.43
N SER A 108 -1.55 1.53 -5.09
CA SER A 108 -0.56 0.72 -4.41
C SER A 108 -0.63 -0.75 -4.85
N CYS A 109 -1.82 -1.33 -4.97
CA CYS A 109 -2.01 -2.70 -5.46
C CYS A 109 -1.55 -2.86 -6.93
N ARG A 110 -1.75 -1.86 -7.79
CA ARG A 110 -1.22 -1.83 -9.17
C ARG A 110 0.31 -1.83 -9.21
N ILE A 111 0.98 -1.29 -8.18
CA ILE A 111 2.45 -1.31 -8.07
C ILE A 111 2.92 -2.64 -7.46
N HIS A 112 2.34 -3.04 -6.32
CA HIS A 112 2.58 -4.31 -5.62
C HIS A 112 1.30 -4.78 -4.92
N ASN A 113 0.78 -5.93 -5.35
CA ASN A 113 -0.44 -6.53 -4.79
C ASN A 113 -0.16 -7.30 -3.50
N GLY A 114 0.35 -6.61 -2.49
CA GLY A 114 0.66 -7.19 -1.18
C GLY A 114 1.81 -8.20 -1.21
N GLN A 115 1.74 -9.15 -0.29
CA GLN A 115 2.78 -10.13 -0.04
C GLN A 115 2.18 -11.55 -0.06
N LYS A 116 2.97 -12.54 -0.46
CA LYS A 116 2.65 -13.94 -0.20
C LYS A 116 2.45 -14.14 1.30
N LEU A 117 1.52 -15.02 1.67
CA LEU A 117 1.18 -15.38 3.05
C LEU A 117 2.31 -16.17 3.74
N VAL A 118 3.43 -15.52 4.00
CA VAL A 118 4.65 -16.08 4.59
C VAL A 118 5.23 -15.17 5.67
N ILE A 119 6.06 -15.72 6.55
CA ILE A 119 6.78 -14.96 7.59
C ILE A 119 8.28 -14.84 7.25
N PRO A 120 8.95 -13.73 7.59
CA PRO A 120 8.41 -12.52 8.25
C PRO A 120 7.50 -11.69 7.34
N GLY A 121 6.53 -11.02 7.95
CA GLY A 121 5.57 -10.16 7.26
C GLY A 121 6.13 -8.78 6.95
N LEU A 122 5.73 -8.24 5.79
CA LEU A 122 6.17 -6.95 5.25
C LEU A 122 5.84 -5.81 6.19
N MET A 123 4.72 -5.87 6.92
CA MET A 123 4.29 -4.78 7.79
C MET A 123 5.00 -4.79 9.13
N GLY A 124 5.93 -5.71 9.35
CA GLY A 124 6.82 -5.74 10.50
C GLY A 124 6.36 -6.67 11.61
N SER A 125 7.31 -6.96 12.47
CA SER A 125 7.22 -7.85 13.62
C SER A 125 7.27 -7.07 14.92
N MET A 126 6.77 -7.68 15.99
CA MET A 126 6.87 -7.19 17.34
C MET A 126 7.09 -8.40 18.25
N SER A 127 7.98 -8.28 19.23
CA SER A 127 8.17 -9.32 20.23
C SER A 127 8.24 -8.69 21.61
N LEU A 128 7.28 -9.04 22.47
CA LEU A 128 7.18 -8.56 23.84
C LEU A 128 6.95 -9.78 24.74
N SER A 129 7.97 -10.17 25.51
CA SER A 129 7.93 -11.34 26.40
C SER A 129 7.49 -12.61 25.63
N ASN A 130 6.38 -13.22 26.00
CA ASN A 130 5.80 -14.41 25.39
C ASN A 130 4.90 -14.11 24.16
N HIS A 131 4.84 -12.87 23.70
CA HIS A 131 4.05 -12.47 22.53
C HIS A 131 4.96 -12.20 21.34
N TYR A 132 4.63 -12.82 20.21
CA TYR A 132 5.25 -12.56 18.93
C TYR A 132 4.18 -12.27 17.88
N ARG A 133 4.36 -11.17 17.15
CA ARG A 133 3.51 -10.74 16.05
C ARG A 133 4.39 -10.50 14.84
N SER A 134 3.90 -10.88 13.66
CA SER A 134 4.50 -10.53 12.36
C SER A 134 3.34 -10.42 11.37
N GLU A 135 3.11 -9.23 10.82
CA GLU A 135 1.96 -8.99 9.94
C GLU A 135 2.37 -8.91 8.48
N VAL A 136 1.66 -9.67 7.66
CA VAL A 136 1.76 -9.67 6.22
C VAL A 136 0.85 -8.59 5.66
N LEU A 137 1.30 -7.86 4.63
CA LEU A 137 0.43 -6.99 3.84
C LEU A 137 -0.40 -7.87 2.89
N LEU A 138 -1.71 -7.84 3.03
CA LEU A 138 -2.60 -8.70 2.24
C LEU A 138 -2.65 -8.23 0.77
N ASP A 139 -2.70 -9.20 -0.14
CA ASP A 139 -3.18 -8.95 -1.49
C ASP A 139 -4.68 -8.66 -1.49
N VAL A 140 -5.14 -7.98 -2.53
CA VAL A 140 -6.50 -7.44 -2.62
C VAL A 140 -7.59 -8.53 -2.60
N GLU A 141 -7.34 -9.69 -3.20
CA GLU A 141 -8.28 -10.82 -3.20
C GLU A 141 -8.41 -11.42 -1.80
N THR A 142 -7.29 -11.65 -1.12
CA THR A 142 -7.28 -12.15 0.26
C THR A 142 -7.93 -11.15 1.22
N ALA A 143 -7.68 -9.85 1.02
CA ALA A 143 -8.34 -8.79 1.76
C ALA A 143 -9.86 -8.82 1.58
N ALA A 144 -10.33 -8.97 0.34
CA ALA A 144 -11.76 -9.08 0.02
C ALA A 144 -12.42 -10.29 0.70
N GLY A 145 -11.72 -11.43 0.78
CA GLY A 145 -12.19 -12.62 1.50
C GLY A 145 -12.38 -12.39 3.00
N GLY A 146 -11.67 -11.42 3.59
CA GLY A 146 -11.80 -11.01 4.99
C GLY A 146 -12.65 -9.77 5.23
N PHE A 147 -13.33 -9.25 4.20
CA PHE A 147 -14.15 -8.05 4.28
C PHE A 147 -15.28 -8.21 5.31
N GLN A 148 -15.47 -7.19 6.15
CA GLN A 148 -16.30 -7.27 7.34
C GLN A 148 -17.70 -6.66 7.11
N THR A 149 -18.73 -7.44 7.43
CA THR A 149 -20.15 -7.01 7.35
C THR A 149 -20.86 -7.01 8.71
N ARG A 150 -20.18 -7.47 9.76
CA ARG A 150 -20.73 -7.54 11.11
C ARG A 150 -20.82 -6.15 11.76
N PRO A 151 -21.81 -5.90 12.64
CA PRO A 151 -21.87 -4.67 13.43
C PRO A 151 -20.55 -4.37 14.16
N GLY A 152 -20.17 -3.10 14.21
CA GLY A 152 -18.91 -2.62 14.79
C GLY A 152 -17.70 -2.69 13.85
N MET A 153 -17.71 -3.57 12.85
CA MET A 153 -16.67 -3.67 11.80
C MET A 153 -17.25 -3.57 10.39
N LYS A 154 -18.50 -3.14 10.25
CA LYS A 154 -19.17 -3.09 8.96
C LYS A 154 -18.33 -2.25 7.97
N THR A 155 -18.34 -2.66 6.71
CA THR A 155 -17.63 -2.02 5.59
C THR A 155 -16.10 -1.89 5.76
N CYS A 156 -15.50 -2.68 6.65
CA CYS A 156 -14.06 -2.66 6.89
C CYS A 156 -13.31 -3.75 6.09
N LEU A 157 -12.29 -3.34 5.35
CA LEU A 157 -11.40 -4.21 4.58
C LEU A 157 -10.10 -4.48 5.37
N PRO A 158 -9.73 -5.75 5.67
CA PRO A 158 -8.45 -6.03 6.31
C PRO A 158 -7.30 -5.78 5.34
N LEU A 159 -6.31 -5.01 5.77
CA LEU A 159 -5.10 -4.71 5.00
C LEU A 159 -3.91 -5.57 5.41
N THR A 160 -3.88 -6.02 6.66
CA THR A 160 -2.77 -6.82 7.19
C THR A 160 -3.30 -8.06 7.88
N PHE A 161 -2.43 -9.06 8.09
CA PHE A 161 -2.79 -10.23 8.88
C PHE A 161 -1.59 -10.82 9.60
N CYS A 162 -1.76 -11.14 10.89
CA CYS A 162 -0.79 -11.91 11.65
C CYS A 162 -1.27 -13.34 11.93
N PHE A 163 -0.55 -14.35 11.42
CA PHE A 163 -0.84 -15.77 11.67
C PHE A 163 -0.77 -16.18 13.15
N HIS A 164 0.03 -15.49 13.96
CA HIS A 164 0.24 -15.86 15.36
C HIS A 164 -0.90 -15.39 16.26
N THR A 165 -1.53 -14.26 15.92
CA THR A 165 -2.53 -13.61 16.79
C THR A 165 -3.91 -13.48 16.14
N GLY A 166 -4.03 -13.72 14.83
CA GLY A 166 -5.25 -13.46 14.06
C GLY A 166 -5.61 -11.97 13.93
N LEU A 167 -4.69 -11.06 14.31
CA LEU A 167 -4.94 -9.61 14.27
C LEU A 167 -4.67 -9.04 12.87
N SER A 168 -5.46 -8.02 12.54
CA SER A 168 -5.42 -7.27 11.29
C SER A 168 -5.57 -5.78 11.56
N GLN A 169 -4.92 -4.97 10.72
CA GLN A 169 -5.32 -3.58 10.51
C GLN A 169 -6.40 -3.54 9.45
N TYR A 170 -7.35 -2.62 9.60
CA TYR A 170 -8.49 -2.48 8.70
C TYR A 170 -8.51 -1.08 8.11
N MET A 171 -9.11 -0.97 6.93
CA MET A 171 -9.47 0.30 6.28
C MET A 171 -10.98 0.37 6.17
N HIS A 172 -11.55 1.49 6.57
CA HIS A 172 -12.99 1.76 6.41
C HIS A 172 -13.31 2.12 4.96
N LEU A 173 -14.29 1.46 4.35
CA LEU A 173 -14.72 1.73 2.97
C LEU A 173 -16.12 2.35 2.86
N GLY A 174 -16.88 2.33 3.95
CA GLY A 174 -18.25 2.82 4.00
C GLY A 174 -18.37 4.33 3.84
N GLU A 175 -19.60 4.81 3.99
CA GLU A 175 -19.89 6.24 4.02
C GLU A 175 -19.26 6.91 5.25
N GLU A 176 -18.97 8.21 5.14
CA GLU A 176 -18.43 9.02 6.23
C GLU A 176 -19.38 9.00 7.43
N GLY A 177 -18.83 8.76 8.62
CA GLY A 177 -19.59 8.67 9.86
C GLY A 177 -20.25 7.32 10.12
N GLU A 178 -20.20 6.35 9.19
CA GLU A 178 -20.66 4.98 9.47
C GLU A 178 -19.78 4.36 10.57
N GLU A 179 -20.41 3.92 11.67
CA GLU A 179 -19.72 3.40 12.87
C GLU A 179 -18.70 4.42 13.46
N GLY A 180 -18.88 5.71 13.17
CA GLY A 180 -18.01 6.80 13.65
C GLY A 180 -16.67 6.93 12.93
N ARG A 181 -16.54 6.41 11.69
CA ARG A 181 -15.27 6.40 10.93
C ARG A 181 -15.32 7.26 9.69
N GLU A 182 -14.17 7.80 9.32
CA GLU A 182 -13.99 8.48 8.03
C GLU A 182 -13.66 7.47 6.93
N ARG A 183 -14.12 7.74 5.69
CA ARG A 183 -13.84 6.84 4.57
C ARG A 183 -12.34 6.83 4.26
N GLY A 184 -11.77 5.63 4.15
CA GLY A 184 -10.34 5.42 3.91
C GLY A 184 -9.48 5.45 5.18
N GLU A 185 -10.07 5.67 6.37
CA GLU A 185 -9.35 5.65 7.64
C GLU A 185 -8.87 4.23 7.98
N LEU A 186 -7.63 4.14 8.48
CA LEU A 186 -6.98 2.90 8.87
C LEU A 186 -6.89 2.80 10.38
N PHE A 187 -7.16 1.61 10.92
CA PHE A 187 -7.17 1.41 12.36
C PHE A 187 -6.86 -0.04 12.78
N TYR A 188 -6.47 -0.20 14.04
CA TYR A 188 -6.55 -1.48 14.75
C TYR A 188 -7.83 -1.54 15.59
N PRO A 189 -8.64 -2.61 15.46
CA PRO A 189 -9.75 -2.84 16.37
C PRO A 189 -9.23 -3.30 17.73
N CYS A 190 -9.80 -2.75 18.79
CA CYS A 190 -9.57 -3.12 20.17
C CYS A 190 -10.91 -3.55 20.78
N PRO A 191 -11.11 -4.84 21.10
CA PRO A 191 -12.34 -5.28 21.75
C PRO A 191 -12.56 -4.52 23.06
N ASN A 192 -13.72 -3.87 23.21
CA ASN A 192 -14.04 -3.17 24.44
C ASN A 192 -14.39 -4.18 25.53
N GLN A 193 -13.43 -4.50 26.40
CA GLN A 193 -13.59 -5.51 27.45
C GLN A 193 -14.67 -5.18 28.49
N ARG A 194 -15.16 -3.93 28.51
CA ARG A 194 -16.18 -3.46 29.46
C ARG A 194 -17.57 -3.41 28.84
N ALA A 195 -17.68 -3.48 27.52
CA ALA A 195 -18.96 -3.44 26.84
C ALA A 195 -19.66 -4.81 26.90
N SER A 196 -20.95 -4.81 27.18
CA SER A 196 -21.78 -6.02 27.08
C SER A 196 -22.10 -6.36 25.62
N ASP A 197 -22.04 -5.37 24.73
CA ASP A 197 -22.27 -5.53 23.30
C ASP A 197 -20.95 -5.88 22.59
N PRO A 198 -20.85 -7.07 21.95
CA PRO A 198 -19.65 -7.48 21.23
C PRO A 198 -19.39 -6.67 19.94
N SER A 199 -20.33 -5.83 19.50
CA SER A 199 -20.15 -4.87 18.41
C SER A 199 -19.46 -3.57 18.87
N ALA A 200 -19.43 -3.30 20.17
CA ALA A 200 -18.70 -2.16 20.70
C ALA A 200 -17.18 -2.43 20.63
N ILE A 201 -16.54 -1.76 19.67
CA ILE A 201 -15.11 -1.92 19.38
C ILE A 201 -14.47 -0.55 19.52
N ASP A 202 -13.51 -0.45 20.45
CA ASP A 202 -12.62 0.70 20.51
C ASP A 202 -11.61 0.59 19.35
N MET A 203 -11.00 1.71 18.94
CA MET A 203 -10.08 1.69 17.81
C MET A 203 -8.86 2.59 18.02
N PHE A 204 -7.74 2.14 17.50
CA PHE A 204 -6.52 2.93 17.39
C PHE A 204 -6.32 3.31 15.94
N ILE A 205 -6.52 4.58 15.61
CA ILE A 205 -6.32 5.13 14.27
C ILE A 205 -4.83 5.08 13.94
N THR A 206 -4.48 4.45 12.82
CA THR A 206 -3.10 4.30 12.33
C THR A 206 -2.82 5.13 11.09
N GLY A 207 -3.84 5.64 10.41
CA GLY A 207 -3.68 6.59 9.31
C GLY A 207 -5.03 7.09 8.78
N SER A 208 -5.03 8.25 8.13
CA SER A 208 -6.23 8.86 7.55
C SER A 208 -6.51 8.41 6.11
N SER A 209 -5.55 7.73 5.49
CA SER A 209 -5.65 7.20 4.12
C SER A 209 -4.56 6.14 3.91
N PHE A 210 -4.70 5.29 2.90
CA PHE A 210 -3.67 4.28 2.60
C PHE A 210 -2.34 4.97 2.26
N LEU A 211 -2.39 6.05 1.47
CA LEU A 211 -1.21 6.84 1.12
C LEU A 211 -0.46 7.33 2.36
N SER A 212 -1.17 7.96 3.31
CA SER A 212 -0.53 8.52 4.51
C SER A 212 0.07 7.44 5.40
N TRP A 213 -0.69 6.37 5.65
CA TRP A 213 -0.27 5.22 6.44
C TRP A 213 0.97 4.53 5.83
N PHE A 214 0.92 4.20 4.54
CA PHE A 214 2.02 3.52 3.88
C PHE A 214 3.26 4.40 3.74
N THR A 215 3.08 5.71 3.47
CA THR A 215 4.19 6.66 3.41
C THR A 215 4.92 6.75 4.76
N SER A 216 4.16 6.91 5.86
CA SER A 216 4.75 6.94 7.20
C SER A 216 5.46 5.63 7.53
N TYR A 217 4.86 4.48 7.18
CA TYR A 217 5.49 3.18 7.35
C TYR A 217 6.84 3.08 6.63
N VAL A 218 6.88 3.40 5.34
CA VAL A 218 8.11 3.34 4.54
C VAL A 218 9.17 4.29 5.09
N GLN A 219 8.79 5.50 5.50
CA GLN A 219 9.72 6.46 6.09
C GLN A 219 10.41 5.88 7.32
N ASN A 220 9.66 5.30 8.27
CA ASN A 220 10.21 4.70 9.49
C ASN A 220 11.13 3.49 9.19
N VAL A 221 10.83 2.69 8.17
CA VAL A 221 11.68 1.58 7.76
C VAL A 221 12.99 2.08 7.16
N VAL A 222 12.91 3.03 6.23
CA VAL A 222 14.07 3.50 5.45
C VAL A 222 14.98 4.42 6.27
N SER A 223 14.43 5.20 7.21
CA SER A 223 15.20 6.01 8.17
C SER A 223 15.95 5.17 9.21
N GLY A 224 15.50 3.94 9.44
CA GLY A 224 16.02 3.06 10.49
C GLY A 224 15.32 3.21 11.85
N ASP A 225 14.22 3.98 11.92
CA ASP A 225 13.38 4.08 13.12
C ASP A 225 12.74 2.72 13.47
N PHE A 226 12.48 1.88 12.46
CA PHE A 226 12.17 0.47 12.64
C PHE A 226 13.42 -0.40 12.46
N PRO A 227 13.97 -0.98 13.55
CA PRO A 227 15.20 -1.74 13.46
C PRO A 227 15.02 -3.06 12.69
N ILE A 228 16.07 -3.45 11.97
CA ILE A 228 16.13 -4.77 11.33
C ILE A 228 16.83 -5.76 12.26
N ILE A 229 16.10 -6.77 12.72
CA ILE A 229 16.62 -7.83 13.59
C ILE A 229 16.35 -9.17 12.92
N ARG A 230 17.42 -9.95 12.65
CA ARG A 230 17.34 -11.27 11.99
C ARG A 230 16.53 -11.23 10.69
N ASP A 231 16.84 -10.26 9.82
CA ASP A 231 16.19 -10.02 8.52
C ASP A 231 14.69 -9.73 8.59
N GLN A 232 14.21 -9.19 9.72
CA GLN A 232 12.84 -8.74 9.90
C GLN A 232 12.78 -7.29 10.37
N ILE A 233 11.76 -6.59 9.93
CA ILE A 233 11.44 -5.23 10.37
C ILE A 233 10.78 -5.34 11.75
N PHE A 234 11.24 -4.60 12.75
CA PHE A 234 10.60 -4.54 14.07
C PHE A 234 10.00 -3.15 14.32
N ARG A 235 8.79 -3.14 14.88
CA ARG A 235 7.98 -1.95 15.19
C ARG A 235 7.39 -2.04 16.59
#